data_AF-A0A1F0MN25-F1
#
_entry.id   AF-A0A1F0MN25-F1
#
_cell.length_a   1.000
_cell.length_b   1.000
_cell.length_c   1.000
_cell.angle_alpha   90.00
_cell.angle_beta   90.00
_cell.angle_gamma   90.00
#
_symmetry.space_group_name_H-M   'P 1'
#
loop_
_entity.id
_entity.type
_entity.pdbx_description
1 polymer ?
#
loop_
_entity_poly.entity_id
_entity_poly.type
_entity_poly.pdbx_seq_one_letter_code
_entity_poly.pdbx_strand_id
1 'polypeptide(L)'
;MLERIREIRVSERQFFRKICDVISATSADYEETKSFNSVRQFFTGIQNRLHFATHGRTAAELIWERADRKKPNAGLTTWQGEQPHKGDMEIAKNFLTEDEARRMRRLTSMFLDYAEDQSEMGKTLLLKDWMEKTDAWLVFNEREVLKGYGKRQHKQAVEKAKTEWVEYQRRLDAEVNAKDMAQIEREVKALKRGEDTTD
;
A
#
# COMPACT_ATOMS: atom_id res chain seq x y z
N MET A 1 8.90 5.32 13.88
CA MET A 1 8.07 4.57 12.90
C MET A 1 6.93 5.40 12.34
N LEU A 2 6.11 6.06 13.17
CA LEU A 2 4.98 6.89 12.71
C LEU A 2 5.39 8.06 11.79
N GLU A 3 6.52 8.73 12.08
CA GLU A 3 7.06 9.79 11.22
C GLU A 3 7.44 9.26 9.84
N ARG A 4 8.15 8.12 9.77
CA ARG A 4 8.51 7.44 8.51
C ARG A 4 7.27 7.09 7.68
N ILE A 5 6.18 6.64 8.31
CA ILE A 5 4.91 6.33 7.62
C ILE A 5 4.23 7.62 7.12
N ARG A 6 4.21 8.68 7.93
CA ARG A 6 3.70 10.00 7.50
C ARG A 6 4.50 10.53 6.33
N GLU A 7 5.83 10.50 6.38
CA GLU A 7 6.72 10.92 5.29
C GLU A 7 6.44 10.12 4.00
N ILE A 8 6.30 8.79 4.08
CA ILE A 8 5.96 7.96 2.92
C ILE A 8 4.63 8.40 2.30
N ARG A 9 3.57 8.56 3.09
CA ARG A 9 2.24 8.93 2.55
C ARG A 9 2.14 10.39 2.11
N VAL A 10 2.90 11.29 2.72
CA VAL A 10 3.00 12.70 2.30
C VAL A 10 3.74 12.76 0.96
N SER A 11 4.87 12.07 0.83
CA SER A 11 5.63 12.01 -0.42
C SER A 11 4.81 11.41 -1.57
N GLU A 12 3.96 10.41 -1.30
CA GLU A 12 3.08 9.82 -2.30
C GLU A 12 1.94 10.74 -2.73
N ARG A 13 1.24 11.38 -1.79
CA ARG A 13 0.18 12.34 -2.15
C ARG A 13 0.75 13.52 -2.92
N GLN A 14 1.93 14.00 -2.52
CA GLN A 14 2.65 15.03 -3.25
C GLN A 14 3.07 14.55 -4.64
N PHE A 15 3.57 13.32 -4.77
CA PHE A 15 3.89 12.72 -6.05
C PHE A 15 2.68 12.67 -6.97
N PHE A 16 1.56 12.10 -6.52
CA PHE A 16 0.36 12.01 -7.36
C PHE A 16 -0.14 13.38 -7.76
N ARG A 17 -0.18 14.34 -6.83
CA ARG A 17 -0.56 15.70 -7.12
C ARG A 17 0.36 16.33 -8.18
N LYS A 18 1.67 16.23 -8.02
CA LYS A 18 2.63 16.78 -8.98
C LYS A 18 2.55 16.11 -10.35
N ILE A 19 2.33 14.80 -10.41
CA ILE A 19 2.08 14.11 -11.69
C ILE A 19 0.78 14.61 -12.32
N CYS A 20 -0.30 14.82 -11.53
CA CYS A 20 -1.50 15.48 -12.03
C CYS A 20 -1.20 16.89 -12.57
N ASP A 21 -0.37 17.67 -11.88
CA ASP A 21 -0.02 19.03 -12.29
C ASP A 21 0.77 19.00 -13.62
N VAL A 22 1.78 18.12 -13.75
CA VAL A 22 2.54 17.92 -14.99
C VAL A 22 1.65 17.48 -16.15
N ILE A 23 0.75 16.53 -15.90
CA ILE A 23 -0.13 15.98 -16.94
C ILE A 23 -1.19 17.01 -17.32
N SER A 24 -1.73 17.78 -16.38
CA SER A 24 -2.68 18.84 -16.71
C SER A 24 -2.02 19.97 -17.52
N ALA A 25 -0.73 20.23 -17.31
CA ALA A 25 0.03 21.19 -18.11
C ALA A 25 0.38 20.68 -19.52
N THR A 26 0.53 19.36 -19.70
CA THR A 26 1.05 18.77 -20.95
C THR A 26 0.01 18.01 -21.77
N SER A 27 -1.11 17.58 -21.18
CA SER A 27 -2.02 16.64 -21.83
C SER A 27 -3.18 17.36 -22.51
N ALA A 28 -3.25 17.27 -23.85
CA ALA A 28 -4.32 17.94 -24.62
C ALA A 28 -5.73 17.39 -24.34
N ASP A 29 -5.81 16.12 -23.94
CA ASP A 29 -7.05 15.37 -23.70
C ASP A 29 -7.37 15.18 -22.21
N TYR A 30 -6.63 15.84 -21.32
CA TYR A 30 -6.89 15.77 -19.88
C TYR A 30 -8.03 16.74 -19.50
N GLU A 31 -9.21 16.18 -19.21
CA GLU A 31 -10.33 16.90 -18.59
C GLU A 31 -10.62 16.31 -17.21
N GLU A 32 -10.38 17.11 -16.15
CA GLU A 32 -10.59 16.71 -14.74
C GLU A 32 -12.03 16.23 -14.47
N THR A 33 -13.02 16.72 -15.23
CA THR A 33 -14.45 16.52 -14.99
C THR A 33 -15.18 15.62 -15.99
N LYS A 34 -14.65 15.37 -17.19
CA LYS A 34 -15.41 14.71 -18.29
C LYS A 34 -14.99 13.28 -18.61
N SER A 35 -13.86 12.79 -18.10
CA SER A 35 -13.46 11.39 -18.27
C SER A 35 -12.82 10.81 -17.01
N PHE A 36 -13.56 10.86 -15.89
CA PHE A 36 -13.14 10.28 -14.60
C PHE A 36 -12.58 8.85 -14.72
N ASN A 37 -13.12 8.04 -15.65
CA ASN A 37 -12.68 6.66 -15.86
C ASN A 37 -11.32 6.56 -16.56
N SER A 38 -11.05 7.34 -17.62
CA SER A 38 -9.78 7.24 -18.36
C SER A 38 -8.61 7.75 -17.51
N VAL A 39 -8.81 8.88 -16.83
CA VAL A 39 -7.82 9.46 -15.90
C VAL A 39 -7.53 8.49 -14.75
N ARG A 40 -8.58 7.90 -14.14
CA ARG A 40 -8.40 6.89 -13.09
C ARG A 40 -7.64 5.66 -13.58
N GLN A 41 -7.98 5.16 -14.78
CA GLN A 41 -7.28 4.01 -15.38
C GLN A 41 -5.81 4.31 -15.65
N PHE A 42 -5.53 5.52 -16.15
CA PHE A 42 -4.18 5.99 -16.39
C PHE A 42 -3.33 5.99 -15.10
N PHE A 43 -3.82 6.64 -14.03
CA PHE A 43 -3.10 6.67 -12.75
C PHE A 43 -2.94 5.27 -12.14
N THR A 44 -3.97 4.43 -12.26
CA THR A 44 -3.89 3.01 -11.85
C THR A 44 -2.81 2.27 -12.65
N GLY A 45 -2.68 2.59 -13.94
CA GLY A 45 -1.68 2.04 -14.85
C GLY A 45 -0.26 2.42 -14.44
N ILE A 46 0.00 3.69 -14.14
CA ILE A 46 1.30 4.15 -13.61
C ILE A 46 1.59 3.46 -12.27
N GLN A 47 0.64 3.47 -11.34
CA GLN A 47 0.85 2.89 -10.02
C GLN A 47 1.22 1.41 -10.12
N ASN A 48 0.51 0.63 -10.93
CA ASN A 48 0.82 -0.79 -11.11
C ASN A 48 2.19 -1.03 -11.76
N ARG A 49 2.61 -0.17 -12.70
CA ARG A 49 3.97 -0.23 -13.27
C ARG A 49 5.05 0.05 -12.23
N LEU A 50 4.85 1.06 -11.37
CA LEU A 50 5.80 1.38 -10.30
C LEU A 50 5.87 0.25 -9.24
N HIS A 51 4.73 -0.36 -8.88
CA HIS A 51 4.71 -1.56 -8.04
C HIS A 51 5.46 -2.72 -8.70
N PHE A 52 5.20 -2.98 -9.97
CA PHE A 52 5.85 -4.06 -10.70
C PHE A 52 7.37 -3.86 -10.80
N ALA A 53 7.80 -2.65 -11.16
CA ALA A 53 9.22 -2.30 -11.22
C ALA A 53 9.93 -2.36 -9.85
N THR A 54 9.20 -2.26 -8.74
CA THR A 54 9.76 -2.34 -7.38
C THR A 54 9.91 -3.78 -6.90
N HIS A 55 8.91 -4.63 -7.15
CA HIS A 55 8.80 -5.94 -6.50
C HIS A 55 8.11 -7.03 -7.35
N GLY A 56 7.99 -6.83 -8.65
CA GLY A 56 7.49 -7.82 -9.63
C GLY A 56 6.00 -8.14 -9.53
N ARG A 57 5.21 -7.28 -8.88
CA ARG A 57 3.76 -7.51 -8.65
C ARG A 57 2.98 -6.22 -8.86
N THR A 58 1.74 -6.32 -9.30
CA THR A 58 0.77 -5.23 -9.21
C THR A 58 0.36 -4.97 -7.76
N ALA A 59 -0.30 -3.85 -7.50
CA ALA A 59 -0.82 -3.52 -6.16
C ALA A 59 -1.81 -4.61 -5.66
N ALA A 60 -2.67 -5.10 -6.54
CA ALA A 60 -3.64 -6.14 -6.23
C ALA A 60 -2.98 -7.49 -5.91
N GLU A 61 -1.98 -7.89 -6.70
CA GLU A 61 -1.22 -9.13 -6.45
C GLU A 61 -0.46 -9.05 -5.12
N LEU A 62 0.13 -7.89 -4.80
CA LEU A 62 0.83 -7.69 -3.54
C LEU A 62 -0.08 -7.88 -2.33
N ILE A 63 -1.26 -7.23 -2.34
CA ILE A 63 -2.27 -7.37 -1.28
C ILE A 63 -2.70 -8.84 -1.18
N TRP A 64 -3.04 -9.47 -2.31
CA TRP A 64 -3.48 -10.85 -2.34
C TRP A 64 -2.43 -11.80 -1.75
N GLU A 65 -1.15 -11.64 -2.09
CA GLU A 65 -0.10 -12.53 -1.65
C GLU A 65 0.32 -12.30 -0.19
N ARG A 66 0.28 -11.05 0.30
CA ARG A 66 0.86 -10.70 1.61
C ARG A 66 -0.15 -10.61 2.74
N ALA A 67 -1.43 -10.39 2.44
CA ALA A 67 -2.48 -10.49 3.43
C ALA A 67 -2.59 -11.93 3.93
N ASP A 68 -2.26 -12.12 5.20
CA ASP A 68 -2.15 -13.44 5.83
C ASP A 68 -2.39 -13.32 7.33
N ARG A 69 -3.53 -13.85 7.80
CA ARG A 69 -3.91 -13.87 9.22
C ARG A 69 -2.90 -14.57 10.12
N LYS A 70 -2.04 -15.42 9.60
CA LYS A 70 -1.05 -16.15 10.43
C LYS A 70 0.14 -15.27 10.80
N LYS A 71 0.43 -14.22 10.03
CA LYS A 71 1.54 -13.30 10.26
C LYS A 71 1.19 -12.24 11.31
N PRO A 72 2.20 -11.62 11.95
CA PRO A 72 1.99 -10.42 12.75
C PRO A 72 1.24 -9.35 11.95
N ASN A 73 0.29 -8.68 12.59
CA ASN A 73 -0.52 -7.61 11.98
C ASN A 73 -1.20 -8.00 10.66
N ALA A 74 -1.58 -9.28 10.51
CA ALA A 74 -2.13 -9.84 9.27
C ALA A 74 -1.26 -9.66 8.01
N GLY A 75 0.06 -9.48 8.18
CA GLY A 75 1.03 -9.25 7.11
C GLY A 75 1.34 -7.78 6.84
N LEU A 76 0.70 -6.83 7.54
CA LEU A 76 1.02 -5.41 7.44
C LEU A 76 2.40 -5.12 8.05
N THR A 77 3.17 -4.30 7.34
CA THR A 77 4.46 -3.76 7.77
C THR A 77 4.36 -2.31 8.20
N THR A 78 3.38 -1.58 7.67
CA THR A 78 3.10 -0.17 8.00
C THR A 78 1.59 0.09 8.03
N TRP A 79 1.12 1.03 8.85
CA TRP A 79 -0.30 1.42 8.98
C TRP A 79 -0.42 2.84 9.51
N GLN A 80 -1.62 3.43 9.40
CA GLN A 80 -1.87 4.76 9.94
C GLN A 80 -2.40 4.71 11.37
N GLY A 81 -1.89 5.58 12.22
CA GLY A 81 -2.29 5.66 13.63
C GLY A 81 -1.47 4.70 14.49
N GLU A 82 -1.91 4.49 15.72
CA GLU A 82 -1.17 3.71 16.71
C GLU A 82 -1.22 2.21 16.43
N GLN A 83 -2.36 1.73 15.93
CA GLN A 83 -2.62 0.31 15.66
C GLN A 83 -3.14 0.08 14.23
N PRO A 84 -2.89 -1.09 13.65
CA PRO A 84 -3.37 -1.42 12.31
C PRO A 84 -4.89 -1.58 12.32
N HIS A 85 -5.55 -1.07 11.27
CA HIS A 85 -7.00 -1.18 11.09
C HIS A 85 -7.35 -1.95 9.82
N LYS A 86 -8.61 -2.39 9.72
CA LYS A 86 -9.12 -3.10 8.53
C LYS A 86 -8.89 -2.33 7.23
N GLY A 87 -8.98 -1.00 7.26
CA GLY A 87 -8.74 -0.14 6.09
C GLY A 87 -7.29 -0.16 5.60
N ASP A 88 -6.32 -0.45 6.48
CA ASP A 88 -4.91 -0.55 6.10
C ASP A 88 -4.63 -1.76 5.21
N MET A 89 -5.49 -2.78 5.26
CA MET A 89 -5.39 -4.00 4.43
C MET A 89 -5.69 -3.74 2.95
N GLU A 90 -6.34 -2.62 2.62
CA GLU A 90 -6.66 -2.24 1.24
C GLU A 90 -5.49 -1.55 0.53
N ILE A 91 -4.47 -1.12 1.29
CA ILE A 91 -3.37 -0.31 0.79
C ILE A 91 -2.16 -1.21 0.54
N ALA A 92 -1.83 -1.44 -0.73
CA ALA A 92 -0.71 -2.31 -1.12
C ALA A 92 0.62 -1.91 -0.46
N LYS A 93 0.89 -0.61 -0.32
CA LYS A 93 2.12 -0.09 0.30
C LYS A 93 2.30 -0.50 1.75
N ASN A 94 1.20 -0.73 2.45
CA ASN A 94 1.23 -1.17 3.84
C ASN A 94 1.81 -2.60 4.00
N PHE A 95 1.99 -3.34 2.90
CA PHE A 95 2.61 -4.66 2.87
C PHE A 95 4.06 -4.64 2.40
N LEU A 96 4.64 -3.48 2.07
CA LEU A 96 6.02 -3.39 1.57
C LEU A 96 7.03 -3.59 2.69
N THR A 97 8.09 -4.34 2.42
CA THR A 97 9.27 -4.36 3.28
C THR A 97 9.95 -2.99 3.25
N GLU A 98 10.80 -2.70 4.24
CA GLU A 98 11.50 -1.41 4.28
C GLU A 98 12.34 -1.16 3.02
N ASP A 99 12.99 -2.19 2.49
CA ASP A 99 13.81 -2.05 1.28
C ASP A 99 12.97 -1.88 0.02
N GLU A 100 11.79 -2.49 -0.06
CA GLU A 100 10.84 -2.21 -1.15
C GLU A 100 10.25 -0.81 -1.03
N ALA A 101 9.89 -0.36 0.17
CA ALA A 101 9.40 1.00 0.40
C ALA A 101 10.46 2.05 0.04
N ARG A 102 11.73 1.77 0.35
CA ARG A 102 12.87 2.63 -0.04
C ARG A 102 13.06 2.67 -1.56
N ARG A 103 13.05 1.50 -2.22
CA ARG A 103 13.16 1.41 -3.68
C ARG A 103 12.00 2.11 -4.40
N MET A 104 10.77 1.90 -3.91
CA MET A 104 9.59 2.55 -4.44
C MET A 104 9.71 4.08 -4.33
N ARG A 105 10.08 4.62 -3.16
CA ARG A 105 10.30 6.06 -2.99
C ARG A 105 11.32 6.61 -3.98
N ARG A 106 12.47 5.94 -4.14
CA ARG A 106 13.50 6.35 -5.10
C ARG A 106 12.97 6.37 -6.53
N LEU A 107 12.26 5.31 -6.93
CA LEU A 107 11.68 5.19 -8.27
C LEU A 107 10.62 6.28 -8.53
N THR A 108 9.77 6.55 -7.54
CA THR A 108 8.76 7.60 -7.58
C THR A 108 9.39 8.99 -7.72
N SER A 109 10.46 9.30 -6.99
CA SER A 109 11.19 10.56 -7.15
C SER A 109 11.82 10.71 -8.54
N MET A 110 12.53 9.68 -9.02
CA MET A 110 13.14 9.72 -10.36
C MET A 110 12.10 9.87 -11.48
N PHE A 111 10.94 9.25 -11.33
CA PHE A 111 9.86 9.38 -12.30
C PHE A 111 9.27 10.80 -12.31
N LEU A 112 9.20 11.42 -11.13
CA LEU A 112 8.74 12.80 -11.02
C LEU A 112 9.68 13.77 -11.72
N ASP A 113 10.99 13.65 -11.48
CA ASP A 113 12.00 14.49 -12.15
C ASP A 113 11.90 14.33 -13.68
N TYR A 114 11.71 13.10 -14.16
CA TYR A 114 11.46 12.82 -15.58
C TYR A 114 10.18 13.48 -16.10
N ALA A 115 9.09 13.40 -15.34
CA ALA A 115 7.83 13.99 -15.73
C ALA A 115 7.90 15.52 -15.77
N GLU A 116 8.54 16.15 -14.78
CA GLU A 116 8.80 17.60 -14.73
C GLU A 116 9.61 18.05 -15.96
N ASP A 117 10.69 17.34 -16.32
CA ASP A 117 11.46 17.61 -17.55
C ASP A 117 10.61 17.53 -18.83
N GLN A 118 9.76 16.50 -18.97
CA GLN A 118 8.85 16.41 -20.11
C GLN A 118 7.87 17.59 -20.19
N SER A 119 7.47 18.13 -19.03
CA SER A 119 6.63 19.32 -18.93
C SER A 119 7.37 20.58 -19.41
N GLU A 120 8.60 20.77 -18.94
CA GLU A 120 9.42 21.93 -19.31
C GLU A 120 9.78 21.94 -20.80
N MET A 121 9.91 20.77 -21.43
CA MET A 121 10.09 20.66 -22.88
C MET A 121 8.88 21.14 -23.71
N GLY A 122 7.74 21.46 -23.07
CA GLY A 122 6.56 22.03 -23.72
C GLY A 122 5.87 21.10 -24.71
N LYS A 123 6.06 19.78 -24.57
CA LYS A 123 5.45 18.80 -25.48
C LYS A 123 4.02 18.50 -25.04
N THR A 124 3.08 18.76 -25.93
CA THR A 124 1.70 18.30 -25.75
C THR A 124 1.63 16.79 -26.00
N LEU A 125 1.15 16.04 -25.02
CA LEU A 125 1.03 14.58 -25.06
C LEU A 125 -0.43 14.17 -24.87
N LEU A 126 -0.80 12.95 -25.26
CA LEU A 126 -2.04 12.33 -24.81
C LEU A 126 -1.76 11.45 -23.58
N LEU A 127 -2.80 11.09 -22.82
CA LEU A 127 -2.65 10.14 -21.71
C LEU A 127 -2.05 8.80 -22.15
N LYS A 128 -2.35 8.35 -23.37
CA LYS A 128 -1.75 7.14 -23.96
C LYS A 128 -0.25 7.29 -24.17
N ASP A 129 0.20 8.43 -24.68
CA ASP A 129 1.63 8.69 -24.93
C ASP A 129 2.42 8.72 -23.63
N TRP A 130 1.81 9.25 -22.56
CA TRP A 130 2.37 9.19 -21.21
C TRP A 130 2.58 7.76 -20.70
N MET A 131 1.66 6.83 -21.02
CA MET A 131 1.83 5.42 -20.67
C MET A 131 3.00 4.79 -21.42
N GLU A 132 3.12 5.07 -22.72
CA GLU A 132 4.23 4.57 -23.55
C GLU A 132 5.57 5.15 -23.09
N LYS A 133 5.62 6.43 -22.74
CA LYS A 133 6.79 7.10 -22.14
C LYS A 133 7.16 6.50 -20.79
N THR A 134 6.17 6.17 -19.96
CA THR A 134 6.41 5.51 -18.67
C THR A 134 7.07 4.15 -18.88
N ASP A 135 6.61 3.38 -19.86
CA ASP A 135 7.20 2.08 -20.21
C ASP A 135 8.64 2.24 -20.74
N ALA A 136 8.85 3.19 -21.64
CA ALA A 136 10.19 3.50 -22.16
C ALA A 136 11.15 3.97 -21.06
N TRP A 137 10.68 4.82 -20.14
CA TRP A 137 11.47 5.29 -19.00
C TRP A 137 11.85 4.14 -18.05
N LEU A 138 10.93 3.21 -17.79
CA LEU A 138 11.23 2.02 -17.00
C LEU A 138 12.29 1.13 -17.67
N VAL A 139 12.15 0.88 -18.98
CA VAL A 139 13.13 0.10 -19.75
C VAL A 139 14.50 0.78 -19.72
N PHE A 140 14.56 2.10 -19.93
CA PHE A 140 15.79 2.87 -19.87
C PHE A 140 16.50 2.77 -18.51
N ASN A 141 15.73 2.69 -17.43
CA ASN A 141 16.24 2.51 -16.07
C ASN A 141 16.48 1.04 -15.69
N GLU A 142 16.54 0.14 -16.67
CA GLU A 142 16.75 -1.31 -16.49
C GLU A 142 15.73 -1.92 -15.51
N ARG A 143 14.47 -1.48 -15.61
CA ARG A 143 13.34 -2.01 -14.82
C ARG A 143 12.47 -2.92 -15.66
N GLU A 144 11.94 -3.96 -15.03
CA GLU A 144 10.90 -4.77 -15.64
C GLU A 144 9.60 -3.98 -15.75
N VAL A 145 8.97 -4.09 -16.92
CA VAL A 145 7.69 -3.43 -17.22
C VAL A 145 6.56 -4.44 -17.10
N LEU A 146 5.47 -4.01 -16.47
CA LEU A 146 4.25 -4.80 -16.39
C LEU A 146 3.67 -5.02 -17.80
N LYS A 147 3.64 -6.27 -18.26
CA LYS A 147 2.95 -6.65 -19.49
C LYS A 147 1.47 -6.93 -19.20
N GLY A 148 0.58 -6.11 -19.75
CA GLY A 148 -0.88 -6.24 -19.55
C GLY A 148 -1.37 -5.61 -18.23
N TYR A 149 -2.36 -6.23 -17.60
CA TYR A 149 -3.06 -5.69 -16.42
C TYR A 149 -2.76 -6.44 -15.11
N GLY A 150 -1.84 -7.41 -15.13
CA GLY A 150 -1.61 -8.34 -14.03
C GLY A 150 -2.64 -9.48 -14.00
N LYS A 151 -2.52 -10.36 -12.99
CA LYS A 151 -3.29 -11.61 -12.88
C LYS A 151 -4.48 -11.52 -11.93
N ARG A 152 -4.61 -10.44 -11.16
CA ARG A 152 -5.61 -10.32 -10.08
C ARG A 152 -6.36 -9.00 -10.15
N GLN A 153 -7.67 -9.08 -9.94
CA GLN A 153 -8.50 -7.90 -9.80
C GLN A 153 -8.37 -7.32 -8.39
N HIS A 154 -8.29 -6.00 -8.28
CA HIS A 154 -8.13 -5.30 -7.01
C HIS A 154 -9.25 -5.62 -6.02
N LYS A 155 -10.52 -5.69 -6.48
CA LYS A 155 -11.67 -6.03 -5.63
C LYS A 155 -11.52 -7.40 -4.96
N GLN A 156 -11.02 -8.40 -5.70
CA GLN A 156 -10.80 -9.74 -5.16
C GLN A 156 -9.67 -9.76 -4.12
N ALA A 157 -8.59 -9.01 -4.37
CA ALA A 157 -7.48 -8.85 -3.43
C ALA A 157 -7.92 -8.21 -2.12
N VAL A 158 -8.68 -7.11 -2.21
CA VAL A 158 -9.20 -6.40 -1.05
C VAL A 158 -10.17 -7.26 -0.25
N GLU A 159 -11.08 -7.98 -0.91
CA GLU A 159 -12.04 -8.84 -0.21
C GLU A 159 -11.31 -9.94 0.57
N LYS A 160 -10.35 -10.62 -0.07
CA LYS A 160 -9.50 -11.61 0.63
C LYS A 160 -8.81 -10.97 1.83
N ALA A 161 -8.17 -9.81 1.66
CA ALA A 161 -7.43 -9.15 2.72
C ALA A 161 -8.33 -8.76 3.91
N LYS A 162 -9.58 -8.35 3.64
CA LYS A 162 -10.59 -8.10 4.67
C LYS A 162 -10.99 -9.36 5.43
N THR A 163 -11.15 -10.49 4.74
CA THR A 163 -11.44 -11.77 5.38
C THR A 163 -10.28 -12.21 6.27
N GLU A 164 -9.04 -12.14 5.78
CA GLU A 164 -7.83 -12.44 6.57
C GLU A 164 -7.75 -11.55 7.82
N TRP A 165 -8.09 -10.28 7.71
CA TRP A 165 -8.12 -9.36 8.86
C TRP A 165 -9.14 -9.74 9.93
N VAL A 166 -10.37 -10.09 9.53
CA VAL A 166 -11.42 -10.50 10.48
C VAL A 166 -10.99 -11.74 11.24
N GLU A 167 -10.41 -12.72 10.55
CA GLU A 167 -9.91 -13.94 11.17
C GLU A 167 -8.68 -13.69 12.07
N TYR A 168 -7.80 -12.76 11.67
CA TYR A 168 -6.68 -12.30 12.51
C TYR A 168 -7.16 -11.68 13.82
N GLN A 169 -8.14 -10.77 13.76
CA GLN A 169 -8.72 -10.12 14.94
C GLN A 169 -9.37 -11.14 15.87
N ARG A 170 -10.17 -12.05 15.32
CA ARG A 170 -10.82 -13.11 16.11
C ARG A 170 -9.82 -13.97 16.88
N ARG A 171 -8.67 -14.30 16.25
CA ARG A 171 -7.59 -15.03 16.93
C ARG A 171 -6.95 -14.18 18.03
N LEU A 172 -6.66 -12.91 17.74
CA LEU A 172 -6.05 -11.99 18.71
C LEU A 172 -6.94 -11.82 19.95
N ASP A 173 -8.24 -11.60 19.75
CA ASP A 173 -9.22 -11.48 20.84
C ASP A 173 -9.27 -12.76 21.69
N ALA A 174 -9.26 -13.93 21.06
CA ALA A 174 -9.24 -15.21 21.77
C ALA A 174 -7.95 -15.38 22.60
N GLU A 175 -6.79 -14.97 22.07
CA GLU A 175 -5.51 -15.03 22.78
C GLU A 175 -5.45 -14.06 23.97
N VAL A 176 -5.99 -12.84 23.81
CA VAL A 176 -6.07 -11.85 24.90
C VAL A 176 -6.99 -12.36 26.00
N ASN A 177 -8.22 -12.78 25.64
CA ASN A 177 -9.17 -13.31 26.60
C ASN A 177 -8.61 -14.52 27.36
N ALA A 178 -7.88 -15.43 26.70
CA ALA A 178 -7.26 -16.57 27.36
C ALA A 178 -6.17 -16.15 28.38
N LYS A 179 -5.39 -15.11 28.07
CA LYS A 179 -4.37 -14.57 28.99
C LYS A 179 -4.99 -13.88 30.19
N ASP A 180 -6.03 -13.07 29.95
CA ASP A 180 -6.74 -12.35 31.01
C ASP A 180 -7.41 -13.35 31.97
N MET A 181 -8.06 -14.39 31.44
CA MET A 181 -8.64 -15.46 32.25
C MET A 181 -7.58 -16.21 33.07
N ALA A 182 -6.45 -16.56 32.46
CA ALA A 182 -5.35 -17.22 33.17
C ALA A 182 -4.74 -16.33 34.27
N GLN A 183 -4.73 -15.00 34.08
CA GLN A 183 -4.30 -14.05 35.10
C GLN A 183 -5.29 -14.00 36.27
N ILE A 184 -6.59 -13.86 35.97
CA ILE A 184 -7.65 -13.86 36.98
C ILE A 184 -7.61 -15.15 37.80
N GLU A 185 -7.45 -16.31 37.16
CA GLU A 185 -7.34 -17.60 37.86
C GLU A 185 -6.14 -17.65 38.83
N ARG A 186 -4.99 -17.08 38.44
CA ARG A 186 -3.81 -16.98 39.31
C ARG A 186 -4.06 -16.08 40.51
N GLU A 187 -4.70 -14.93 40.29
CA GLU A 187 -5.04 -13.97 41.35
C GLU A 187 -6.05 -14.57 42.34
N VAL A 188 -7.10 -15.22 41.85
CA VAL A 188 -8.08 -15.93 42.69
C VAL A 188 -7.40 -17.03 43.52
N LYS A 189 -6.48 -17.79 42.92
CA LYS A 189 -5.74 -18.85 43.63
C LYS A 189 -4.79 -18.30 44.69
N ALA A 190 -4.19 -17.13 44.43
CA ALA A 190 -3.32 -16.45 45.40
C ALA A 190 -4.12 -15.94 46.61
N LEU A 191 -5.30 -15.36 46.38
CA LEU A 191 -6.19 -14.89 47.44
C LEU A 191 -6.66 -16.03 48.36
N LYS A 192 -7.12 -17.15 47.77
CA LYS A 192 -7.55 -18.32 48.54
C LYS A 192 -6.44 -18.92 49.42
N ARG A 193 -5.19 -18.86 48.96
CA ARG A 193 -4.03 -19.35 49.74
C ARG A 193 -3.65 -18.42 50.90
N GLY A 194 -3.94 -17.13 50.79
CA GLY A 194 -3.70 -16.17 51.87
C GLY A 194 -4.74 -16.30 52.99
N GLU A 195 -5.99 -16.64 52.64
CA GLU A 195 -7.05 -16.90 53.61
C GLU A 195 -6.77 -18.16 54.45
N ASP A 196 -6.29 -19.26 53.85
CA ASP A 196 -5.96 -20.52 54.55
C ASP A 196 -4.75 -20.42 55.53
N THR A 197 -3.95 -19.35 55.48
CA THR A 197 -2.76 -19.18 56.35
C THR A 197 -3.01 -18.30 57.59
N THR A 198 -4.23 -17.82 57.80
CA THR A 198 -4.55 -16.84 58.87
C THR A 198 -5.46 -17.41 59.99
N ASP A 199 -5.71 -18.72 60.00
CA ASP A 199 -6.35 -19.46 61.11
C ASP A 199 -5.31 -20.30 61.88
#